data_AF-A0A498LWZ7-F1
#
_entry.id   AF-A0A498LWZ7-F1
#
_cell.length_a   1.000
_cell.length_b   1.000
_cell.length_c   1.000
_cell.angle_alpha   90.00
_cell.angle_beta   90.00
_cell.angle_gamma   90.00
#
_symmetry.space_group_name_H-M   'P 1'
#
loop_
_entity.id
_entity.type
_entity.pdbx_description
1 polymer ?
#
loop_
_entity_poly.entity_id
_entity_poly.type
_entity_poly.pdbx_seq_one_letter_code
_entity_poly.pdbx_strand_id
1 'polypeptide(L)'
;MQATSLPQAPLAALFKRRQRIVRSDTEKEIDGRPAGIPEIAPVKHVPPKKMDKPSSAQDFFATRRYNYNSPEQRTKEEGIAQWIGRTGLPARIVEDEEFIAMMEKMDKKFKVPKRQKILNLIDKMPIEEKEKIKQNLATARRITTGLDIWSKKGLTESFLGVSACYFNPDNNKAEHKLLNLKQMVHPHTAESISTLVAESMEEWGIPREKVLTTITDNGSNMVASFHTHAEVATTSEEDSEAEHDDASDDYEHQEGEDDRYDYGAIERTPCVVHTVQLVVNMVQKESPIRRLLEKVRHLVNKFRKSSVATERLLQKCALVLVKDCPTRWSSCFAMISRCLEVKEHLTAVAESMGWDSLQPSEPTKMQLLWLKRCCPAWIGALVCFLTQRLKTSHHFLQQHALWTLV
;
A
#
# COMPACT_ATOMS: atom_id res chain seq x y z
N MET A 1 44.63 6.23 2.46
CA MET A 1 43.34 6.11 1.75
C MET A 1 42.46 5.13 2.50
N GLN A 2 41.61 5.62 3.39
CA GLN A 2 40.61 4.82 4.11
C GLN A 2 39.26 5.49 3.86
N ALA A 3 38.36 4.77 3.19
CA ALA A 3 36.97 5.17 3.00
C ALA A 3 36.17 4.65 4.20
N THR A 4 35.73 5.54 5.07
CA THR A 4 34.82 5.24 6.18
C THR A 4 33.39 5.14 5.66
N SER A 5 32.84 3.92 5.69
CA SER A 5 31.43 3.63 5.39
C SER A 5 30.52 4.14 6.51
N LEU A 6 29.57 5.01 6.18
CA LEU A 6 28.46 5.37 7.06
C LEU A 6 27.53 4.16 7.28
N PRO A 7 27.06 3.88 8.50
CA PRO A 7 26.17 2.76 8.76
C PRO A 7 24.76 3.05 8.22
N GLN A 8 24.28 2.20 7.31
CA GLN A 8 22.88 2.18 6.90
C GLN A 8 22.02 1.74 8.08
N ALA A 9 21.31 2.67 8.70
CA ALA A 9 20.26 2.34 9.66
C ALA A 9 19.06 1.73 8.90
N PRO A 10 18.51 0.58 9.35
CA PRO A 10 17.40 -0.06 8.66
C PRO A 10 16.15 0.82 8.75
N LEU A 11 15.52 1.08 7.59
CA LEU A 11 14.27 1.84 7.39
C LEU A 11 13.14 1.49 8.39
N ALA A 12 13.16 0.30 8.96
CA ALA A 12 12.23 -0.14 10.01
C ALA A 12 12.32 0.69 11.32
N ALA A 13 13.48 1.26 11.64
CA ALA A 13 13.68 2.07 12.86
C ALA A 13 13.03 3.47 12.75
N LEU A 14 13.00 4.05 11.55
CA LEU A 14 12.36 5.35 11.28
C LEU A 14 10.82 5.24 11.33
N PHE A 15 10.27 4.09 10.90
CA PHE A 15 8.82 3.86 10.92
C PHE A 15 8.25 3.69 12.34
N LYS A 16 8.96 3.00 13.25
CA LYS A 16 8.53 2.85 14.65
C LYS A 16 8.49 4.18 15.41
N ARG A 17 9.33 5.14 15.05
CA ARG A 17 9.37 6.48 15.68
C ARG A 17 8.14 7.33 15.29
N ARG A 18 7.63 7.16 14.07
CA ARG A 18 6.45 7.88 13.54
C ARG A 18 5.14 7.48 14.24
N GLN A 19 4.98 6.23 14.66
CA GLN A 19 3.78 5.79 15.40
C GLN A 19 3.71 6.27 16.85
N ARG A 20 4.84 6.70 17.44
CA ARG A 20 4.88 7.21 18.81
C ARG A 20 4.49 8.69 18.91
N ILE A 21 4.74 9.47 17.86
CA ILE A 21 4.48 10.92 17.83
C ILE A 21 3.00 11.21 17.51
N VAL A 22 2.33 10.38 16.71
CA VAL A 22 0.92 10.60 16.32
C VAL A 22 -0.09 10.23 17.42
N ARG A 23 0.36 9.68 18.55
CA ARG A 23 -0.51 9.25 19.68
C ARG A 23 -0.59 10.24 20.83
N SER A 24 0.16 11.34 20.84
CA SER A 24 0.12 12.30 21.96
C SER A 24 -0.94 13.39 21.83
N ASP A 25 -1.57 13.54 20.65
CA ASP A 25 -2.40 14.71 20.36
C ASP A 25 -3.88 14.34 20.26
N THR A 26 -4.43 13.85 21.37
CA THR A 26 -5.88 13.89 21.63
C THR A 26 -6.11 13.97 23.13
N GLU A 27 -6.89 14.98 23.53
CA GLU A 27 -7.53 15.19 24.84
C GLU A 27 -6.66 15.75 25.98
N LYS A 28 -6.65 17.09 26.12
CA LYS A 28 -6.85 17.77 27.40
C LYS A 28 -7.73 19.00 27.23
N GLU A 29 -8.99 18.81 27.57
CA GLU A 29 -9.97 19.84 27.88
C GLU A 29 -9.57 20.50 29.21
N ILE A 30 -9.47 21.83 29.27
CA ILE A 30 -9.26 22.58 30.52
C ILE A 30 -10.33 23.66 30.59
N ASP A 31 -11.27 23.47 31.51
CA ASP A 31 -12.30 24.43 31.91
C ASP A 31 -11.79 25.21 33.15
N GLY A 32 -11.98 26.54 33.19
CA GLY A 32 -11.61 27.38 34.34
C GLY A 32 -11.22 28.85 34.01
N ARG A 33 -11.99 29.80 34.56
CA ARG A 33 -12.02 31.27 34.41
C ARG A 33 -10.70 32.08 34.52
N PRO A 34 -10.67 33.36 34.05
CA PRO A 34 -9.44 34.10 33.78
C PRO A 34 -8.88 34.81 35.03
N ALA A 35 -7.56 34.75 35.20
CA ALA A 35 -6.80 35.60 36.13
C ALA A 35 -6.00 36.64 35.32
N GLY A 36 -5.96 37.87 35.84
CA GLY A 36 -5.68 39.10 35.10
C GLY A 36 -4.33 39.21 34.37
N ILE A 37 -4.36 40.06 33.34
CA ILE A 37 -3.23 40.47 32.51
C ILE A 37 -2.31 41.42 33.31
N PRO A 38 -1.01 41.12 33.48
CA PRO A 38 -0.05 42.14 33.89
C PRO A 38 0.31 43.01 32.68
N GLU A 39 0.16 44.32 32.84
CA GLU A 39 0.52 45.36 31.89
C GLU A 39 2.04 45.32 31.58
N ILE A 40 2.39 45.08 30.31
CA ILE A 40 3.79 45.08 29.85
C ILE A 40 4.18 46.51 29.50
N ALA A 41 5.20 47.04 30.17
CA ALA A 41 5.76 48.37 29.95
C ALA A 41 6.29 48.55 28.50
N PRO A 42 6.26 49.77 27.94
CA PRO A 42 6.61 50.02 26.55
C PRO A 42 8.10 49.76 26.26
N VAL A 43 8.35 49.01 25.19
CA VAL A 43 9.69 48.71 24.66
C VAL A 43 10.34 49.98 24.12
N LYS A 44 11.50 50.36 24.66
CA LYS A 44 12.31 51.48 24.15
C LYS A 44 12.86 51.14 22.77
N HIS A 45 12.60 52.02 21.81
CA HIS A 45 13.12 51.94 20.44
C HIS A 45 14.66 52.10 20.45
N VAL A 46 15.40 51.05 20.12
CA VAL A 46 16.85 51.13 19.83
C VAL A 46 17.00 51.33 18.32
N PRO A 47 17.74 52.34 17.84
CA PRO A 47 17.95 52.55 16.41
C PRO A 47 18.82 51.43 15.80
N PRO A 48 18.66 51.14 14.50
CA PRO A 48 19.35 50.01 13.87
C PRO A 48 20.86 50.25 13.85
N LYS A 49 21.64 49.29 14.37
CA LYS A 49 23.10 49.23 14.18
C LYS A 49 23.39 49.13 12.67
N LYS A 50 24.20 50.05 12.16
CA LYS A 50 24.75 49.97 10.79
C LYS A 50 25.47 48.64 10.61
N MET A 51 25.17 47.92 9.53
CA MET A 51 25.89 46.71 9.13
C MET A 51 27.32 47.06 8.75
N ASP A 52 28.29 46.38 9.37
CA ASP A 52 29.70 46.47 8.99
C ASP A 52 29.91 45.89 7.57
N LYS A 53 30.67 46.59 6.73
CA LYS A 53 31.05 46.10 5.39
C LYS A 53 32.06 44.96 5.53
N PRO A 54 31.98 43.88 4.74
CA PRO A 54 32.95 42.77 4.80
C PRO A 54 34.36 43.27 4.43
N SER A 55 35.36 42.93 5.25
CA SER A 55 36.72 43.47 5.18
C SER A 55 37.68 42.72 4.24
N SER A 56 37.22 41.71 3.50
CA SER A 56 38.01 41.06 2.45
C SER A 56 37.13 40.56 1.29
N ALA A 57 37.72 40.44 0.09
CA ALA A 57 37.06 39.82 -1.06
C ALA A 57 36.64 38.37 -0.76
N GLN A 58 37.38 37.66 0.09
CA GLN A 58 37.06 36.29 0.51
C GLN A 58 35.79 36.24 1.37
N ASP A 59 35.57 37.21 2.25
CA ASP A 59 34.33 37.33 3.04
C ASP A 59 33.12 37.73 2.18
N PHE A 60 33.36 38.52 1.13
CA PHE A 60 32.34 38.90 0.14
C PHE A 60 31.88 37.69 -0.70
N PHE A 61 32.79 36.78 -1.07
CA PHE A 61 32.44 35.54 -1.76
C PHE A 61 31.87 34.44 -0.83
N ALA A 62 32.20 34.48 0.46
CA ALA A 62 31.69 33.53 1.46
C ALA A 62 30.21 33.76 1.80
N THR A 63 29.73 35.01 1.73
CA THR A 63 28.36 35.41 2.08
C THR A 63 27.35 35.33 0.93
N ARG A 64 27.80 35.13 -0.31
CA ARG A 64 26.93 35.13 -1.48
C ARG A 64 26.16 33.81 -1.58
N ARG A 65 24.82 33.90 -1.56
CA ARG A 65 23.93 32.77 -1.87
C ARG A 65 24.19 32.24 -3.28
N TYR A 66 23.89 30.96 -3.50
CA TYR A 66 23.94 30.41 -4.84
C TYR A 66 23.01 31.19 -5.78
N ASN A 67 23.46 31.32 -7.02
CA ASN A 67 22.57 31.78 -8.07
C ASN A 67 21.44 30.76 -8.26
N TYR A 68 20.23 31.23 -8.56
CA TYR A 68 19.08 30.37 -8.84
C TYR A 68 19.34 29.31 -9.92
N ASN A 69 20.19 29.63 -10.89
CA ASN A 69 20.57 28.74 -11.98
C ASN A 69 21.87 27.96 -11.74
N SER A 70 22.48 28.06 -10.56
CA SER A 70 23.72 27.32 -10.30
C SER A 70 23.45 25.81 -10.23
N PRO A 71 24.38 24.96 -10.69
CA PRO A 71 24.26 23.51 -10.57
C PRO A 71 24.04 23.05 -9.12
N GLU A 72 24.71 23.69 -8.17
CA GLU A 72 24.62 23.36 -6.74
C GLU A 72 23.24 23.66 -6.15
N GLN A 73 22.63 24.78 -6.54
CA GLN A 73 21.27 25.14 -6.13
C GLN A 73 20.26 24.11 -6.66
N ARG A 74 20.33 23.80 -7.96
CA ARG A 74 19.43 22.84 -8.61
C ARG A 74 19.56 21.43 -8.03
N THR A 75 20.78 20.95 -7.85
CA THR A 75 21.05 19.62 -7.27
C THR A 75 20.43 19.47 -5.88
N LYS A 76 20.49 20.51 -5.05
CA LYS A 76 19.89 20.51 -3.71
C LYS A 76 18.37 20.57 -3.76
N GLU A 77 17.80 21.39 -4.65
CA GLU A 77 16.35 21.46 -4.86
C GLU A 77 15.78 20.12 -5.36
N GLU A 78 16.46 19.48 -6.31
CA GLU A 78 16.13 18.14 -6.80
C GLU A 78 16.24 17.10 -5.68
N GLY A 79 17.27 17.18 -4.84
CA GLY A 79 17.42 16.32 -3.66
C GLY A 79 16.24 16.45 -2.69
N ILE A 80 15.78 17.67 -2.42
CA ILE A 80 14.60 17.92 -1.57
C ILE A 80 13.33 17.39 -2.24
N ALA A 81 13.15 17.65 -3.54
CA ALA A 81 12.00 17.15 -4.30
C ALA A 81 11.96 15.61 -4.29
N GLN A 82 13.10 14.95 -4.50
CA GLN A 82 13.23 13.49 -4.42
C GLN A 82 12.89 12.96 -3.03
N TRP A 83 13.39 13.60 -1.98
CA TRP A 83 13.07 13.22 -0.61
C TRP A 83 11.57 13.31 -0.34
N ILE A 84 10.94 14.44 -0.67
CA ILE A 84 9.51 14.66 -0.47
C ILE A 84 8.69 13.67 -1.30
N GLY A 85 9.00 13.52 -2.59
CA GLY A 85 8.30 12.61 -3.51
C GLY A 85 8.40 11.14 -3.08
N ARG A 86 9.56 10.70 -2.60
CA ARG A 86 9.77 9.29 -2.15
C ARG A 86 9.18 9.00 -0.77
N THR A 87 9.04 10.01 0.09
CA THR A 87 8.53 9.83 1.46
C THR A 87 7.04 10.14 1.59
N GLY A 88 6.44 10.76 0.58
CA GLY A 88 5.04 11.22 0.63
C GLY A 88 4.84 12.33 1.67
N LEU A 89 5.89 13.08 2.01
CA LEU A 89 5.76 14.21 2.93
C LEU A 89 4.98 15.35 2.25
N PRO A 90 4.19 16.13 2.99
CA PRO A 90 3.55 17.32 2.43
C PRO A 90 4.61 18.31 1.94
N ALA A 91 4.52 18.76 0.69
CA ALA A 91 5.48 19.72 0.11
C ALA A 91 5.56 21.06 0.87
N ARG A 92 4.56 21.38 1.71
CA ARG A 92 4.58 22.55 2.62
C ARG A 92 5.73 22.51 3.64
N ILE A 93 6.34 21.35 3.87
CA ILE A 93 7.44 21.20 4.84
C ILE A 93 8.64 22.11 4.52
N VAL A 94 8.82 22.51 3.26
CA VAL A 94 9.90 23.43 2.87
C VAL A 94 9.66 24.88 3.30
N GLU A 95 8.45 25.17 3.76
CA GLU A 95 8.02 26.50 4.26
C GLU A 95 7.95 26.52 5.80
N ASP A 96 8.27 25.41 6.45
CA ASP A 96 8.37 25.32 7.91
C ASP A 96 9.63 26.07 8.41
N GLU A 97 9.46 26.87 9.47
CA GLU A 97 10.52 27.76 9.97
C GLU A 97 11.72 26.98 10.52
N GLU A 98 11.49 25.86 11.21
CA GLU A 98 12.55 25.01 11.76
C GLU A 98 13.28 24.26 10.64
N PHE A 99 12.56 23.82 9.60
CA PHE A 99 13.18 23.25 8.40
C PHE A 99 14.10 24.27 7.71
N ILE A 100 13.63 25.51 7.53
CA ILE A 100 14.43 26.58 6.90
C ILE A 100 15.68 26.89 7.74
N ALA A 101 15.52 27.04 9.05
CA ALA A 101 16.63 27.30 9.98
C ALA A 101 17.65 26.16 9.98
N MET A 102 17.18 24.90 9.91
CA MET A 102 18.05 23.73 9.77
C MET A 102 18.85 23.78 8.46
N MET A 103 18.19 24.05 7.33
CA MET A 103 18.85 24.12 6.02
C MET A 103 19.88 25.25 5.96
N GLU A 104 19.61 26.40 6.58
CA GLU A 104 20.55 27.51 6.67
C GLU A 104 21.80 27.16 7.51
N LYS A 105 21.64 26.36 8.57
CA LYS A 105 22.78 25.83 9.36
C LYS A 105 23.61 24.83 8.57
N MET A 106 22.97 23.98 7.77
CA MET A 106 23.66 23.00 6.93
C MET A 106 24.40 23.67 5.77
N ASP A 107 23.78 24.66 5.14
CA ASP A 107 24.39 25.43 4.07
C ASP A 107 23.76 26.84 3.92
N LYS A 108 24.50 27.84 4.40
CA LYS A 108 24.12 29.24 4.36
C LYS A 108 23.97 29.80 2.94
N LYS A 109 24.60 29.17 1.93
CA LYS A 109 24.51 29.63 0.53
C LYS A 109 23.25 29.13 -0.15
N PHE A 110 22.66 28.05 0.35
CA PHE A 110 21.46 27.44 -0.21
C PHE A 110 20.21 28.28 0.07
N LYS A 111 19.43 28.55 -0.96
CA LYS A 111 18.12 29.17 -0.81
C LYS A 111 17.06 28.08 -0.83
N VAL A 112 16.37 27.87 0.29
CA VAL A 112 15.27 26.90 0.34
C VAL A 112 14.19 27.28 -0.69
N PRO A 113 13.78 26.37 -1.59
CA PRO A 113 12.75 26.63 -2.58
C PRO A 113 11.37 26.72 -1.93
N LYS A 114 10.46 27.47 -2.56
CA LYS A 114 9.04 27.51 -2.15
C LYS A 114 8.31 26.22 -2.55
N ARG A 115 7.18 25.95 -1.90
CA ARG A 115 6.33 24.77 -2.16
C ARG A 115 6.05 24.58 -3.65
N GLN A 116 5.65 25.62 -4.37
CA GLN A 116 5.29 25.50 -5.79
C GLN A 116 6.44 25.00 -6.66
N LYS A 117 7.68 25.45 -6.39
CA LYS A 117 8.85 25.00 -7.14
C LYS A 117 9.14 23.52 -6.88
N ILE A 118 9.01 23.07 -5.64
CA ILE A 118 9.14 21.66 -5.28
C ILE A 118 8.07 20.81 -5.96
N LEU A 119 6.81 21.25 -5.97
CA LEU A 119 5.74 20.53 -6.67
C LEU A 119 6.04 20.39 -8.17
N ASN A 120 6.44 21.48 -8.83
CA ASN A 120 6.82 21.44 -10.24
C ASN A 120 8.01 20.50 -10.53
N LEU A 121 8.94 20.34 -9.58
CA LEU A 121 10.04 19.37 -9.71
C LEU A 121 9.53 17.94 -9.52
N ILE A 122 8.69 17.71 -8.51
CA ILE A 122 8.07 16.41 -8.25
C ILE A 122 7.24 15.97 -9.46
N ASP A 123 6.47 16.86 -10.07
CA ASP A 123 5.61 16.54 -11.22
C ASP A 123 6.41 16.12 -12.48
N LYS A 124 7.67 16.57 -12.60
CA LYS A 124 8.56 16.17 -13.70
C LYS A 124 9.15 14.77 -13.49
N MET A 125 9.37 14.36 -12.23
CA MET A 125 10.05 13.11 -11.92
C MET A 125 9.34 11.86 -12.50
N PRO A 126 8.01 11.69 -12.38
CA PRO A 126 7.30 10.57 -12.99
C PRO A 126 7.42 10.53 -14.52
N ILE A 127 7.49 11.67 -15.19
CA ILE A 127 7.58 11.74 -16.66
C ILE A 127 8.90 11.12 -17.13
N GLU A 128 10.01 11.57 -16.55
CA GLU A 128 11.34 11.05 -16.90
C GLU A 128 11.50 9.56 -16.53
N GLU A 129 10.95 9.16 -15.38
CA GLU A 129 11.01 7.77 -14.94
C GLU A 129 10.11 6.86 -15.80
N LYS A 130 8.95 7.35 -16.23
CA LYS A 130 8.04 6.63 -17.14
C LYS A 130 8.73 6.31 -18.46
N GLU A 131 9.44 7.26 -19.06
CA GLU A 131 10.18 7.02 -20.31
C GLU A 131 11.29 5.98 -20.13
N LYS A 132 12.04 6.01 -19.02
CA LYS A 132 13.04 4.96 -18.72
C LYS A 132 12.40 3.59 -18.57
N ILE A 133 11.27 3.49 -17.86
CA ILE A 133 10.57 2.22 -17.68
C ILE A 133 10.03 1.72 -19.02
N LYS A 134 9.50 2.60 -19.89
CA LYS A 134 9.08 2.23 -21.25
C LYS A 134 10.24 1.65 -22.07
N GLN A 135 11.41 2.28 -22.03
CA GLN A 135 12.60 1.76 -22.71
C GLN A 135 12.98 0.37 -22.19
N ASN A 136 12.96 0.17 -20.87
CA ASN A 136 13.26 -1.14 -20.27
C ASN A 136 12.21 -2.21 -20.63
N LEU A 137 10.93 -1.86 -20.71
CA LEU A 137 9.87 -2.77 -21.17
C LEU A 137 10.03 -3.11 -22.66
N ALA A 138 10.50 -2.17 -23.47
CA ALA A 138 10.78 -2.38 -24.88
C ALA A 138 11.97 -3.33 -25.10
N THR A 139 12.98 -3.32 -24.22
CA THR A 139 14.12 -4.26 -24.29
C THR A 139 13.82 -5.62 -23.63
N ALA A 140 12.83 -5.68 -22.73
CA ALA A 140 12.43 -6.94 -22.09
C ALA A 140 11.95 -7.98 -23.12
N ARG A 141 12.43 -9.22 -22.96
CA ARG A 141 12.04 -10.37 -23.81
C ARG A 141 10.62 -10.86 -23.55
N ARG A 142 10.25 -10.93 -22.28
CA ARG A 142 8.94 -11.35 -21.77
C ARG A 142 8.59 -10.54 -20.53
N ILE A 143 7.30 -10.33 -20.32
CA ILE A 143 6.74 -9.54 -19.24
C ILE A 143 5.64 -10.36 -18.57
N THR A 144 5.65 -10.42 -17.23
CA THR A 144 4.51 -10.91 -16.45
C THR A 144 3.78 -9.71 -15.90
N THR A 145 2.50 -9.59 -16.20
CA THR A 145 1.66 -8.49 -15.71
C THR A 145 0.92 -8.92 -14.45
N GLY A 146 0.58 -7.96 -13.61
CA GLY A 146 -0.08 -8.17 -12.33
C GLY A 146 -1.21 -7.19 -12.14
N LEU A 147 -2.42 -7.68 -11.87
CA LEU A 147 -3.60 -6.84 -11.69
C LEU A 147 -4.17 -7.01 -10.28
N ASP A 148 -4.50 -5.90 -9.66
CA ASP A 148 -5.16 -5.85 -8.36
C ASP A 148 -6.28 -4.80 -8.37
N ILE A 149 -7.43 -5.14 -7.81
CA ILE A 149 -8.55 -4.21 -7.64
C ILE A 149 -8.85 -4.07 -6.16
N TRP A 150 -8.92 -2.83 -5.71
CA TRP A 150 -9.39 -2.53 -4.36
C TRP A 150 -10.31 -1.32 -4.34
N SER A 151 -11.20 -1.32 -3.36
CA SER A 151 -12.09 -0.18 -3.08
C SER A 151 -11.61 0.56 -1.84
N LYS A 152 -11.75 1.89 -1.86
CA LYS A 152 -11.61 2.71 -0.65
C LYS A 152 -12.59 2.23 0.42
N LYS A 153 -12.20 2.40 1.68
CA LYS A 153 -13.08 2.15 2.82
C LYS A 153 -14.36 2.96 2.67
N GLY A 154 -15.51 2.28 2.75
CA GLY A 154 -16.82 2.91 2.49
C GLY A 154 -17.28 2.81 1.04
N LEU A 155 -16.55 2.11 0.17
CA LEU A 155 -16.91 1.82 -1.23
C LEU A 155 -17.15 3.08 -2.08
N THR A 156 -16.56 4.22 -1.70
CA THR A 156 -16.76 5.49 -2.40
C THR A 156 -16.04 5.54 -3.75
N GLU A 157 -14.92 4.83 -3.88
CA GLU A 157 -14.09 4.79 -5.08
C GLU A 157 -13.37 3.45 -5.15
N SER A 158 -13.04 3.01 -6.36
CA SER A 158 -12.26 1.79 -6.59
C SER A 158 -11.14 2.05 -7.58
N PHE A 159 -10.08 1.25 -7.49
CA PHE A 159 -8.87 1.44 -8.27
C PHE A 159 -8.40 0.10 -8.82
N LEU A 160 -7.91 0.14 -10.06
CA LEU A 160 -7.15 -0.92 -10.71
C LEU A 160 -5.67 -0.56 -10.67
N GLY A 161 -4.89 -1.38 -9.98
CA GLY A 161 -3.44 -1.39 -10.10
C GLY A 161 -3.01 -2.31 -11.23
N VAL A 162 -2.20 -1.79 -12.16
CA VAL A 162 -1.53 -2.59 -13.20
C VAL A 162 -0.05 -2.54 -12.94
N SER A 163 0.59 -3.71 -12.83
CA SER A 163 2.03 -3.82 -12.64
C SER A 163 2.66 -4.74 -13.68
N ALA A 164 3.95 -4.56 -13.92
CA ALA A 164 4.75 -5.43 -14.78
C ALA A 164 5.98 -5.91 -14.03
N CYS A 165 6.29 -7.19 -14.19
CA CYS A 165 7.53 -7.83 -13.78
C CYS A 165 8.28 -8.31 -15.02
N TYR A 166 9.55 -7.95 -15.12
CA TYR A 166 10.39 -8.31 -16.26
C TYR A 166 11.85 -8.38 -15.84
N PHE A 167 12.67 -9.05 -16.63
CA PHE A 167 14.11 -9.11 -16.41
C PHE A 167 14.79 -7.96 -17.15
N ASN A 168 15.53 -7.11 -16.42
CA ASN A 168 16.34 -6.06 -17.00
C ASN A 168 17.78 -6.59 -17.24
N PRO A 169 18.22 -6.70 -18.49
CA PRO A 169 19.56 -7.19 -18.81
C PRO A 169 20.67 -6.25 -18.34
N ASP A 170 20.44 -4.93 -18.31
CA ASP A 170 21.48 -3.93 -18.02
C ASP A 170 21.99 -4.03 -16.58
N ASN A 171 21.10 -4.36 -15.64
CA ASN A 171 21.43 -4.54 -14.24
C ASN A 171 21.38 -6.00 -13.76
N ASN A 172 21.14 -6.94 -14.69
CA ASN A 172 21.07 -8.39 -14.46
C ASN A 172 20.09 -8.78 -13.33
N LYS A 173 18.92 -8.13 -13.26
CA LYS A 173 17.92 -8.34 -12.20
C LYS A 173 16.49 -8.32 -12.74
N ALA A 174 15.62 -9.05 -12.05
CA ALA A 174 14.18 -8.91 -12.22
C ALA A 174 13.72 -7.59 -11.56
N GLU A 175 13.01 -6.77 -12.33
CA GLU A 175 12.35 -5.56 -11.87
C GLU A 175 10.85 -5.75 -11.83
N HIS A 176 10.21 -4.97 -10.97
CA HIS A 176 8.76 -4.84 -10.95
C HIS A 176 8.38 -3.39 -10.76
N LYS A 177 7.44 -2.95 -11.58
CA LYS A 177 7.03 -1.57 -11.66
C LYS A 177 5.51 -1.53 -11.64
N LEU A 178 4.97 -0.64 -10.80
CA LEU A 178 3.57 -0.23 -10.92
C LEU A 178 3.47 0.68 -12.15
N LEU A 179 2.71 0.24 -13.14
CA LEU A 179 2.52 0.92 -14.41
C LEU A 179 1.36 1.92 -14.31
N ASN A 180 0.23 1.47 -13.77
CA ASN A 180 -0.94 2.32 -13.61
C ASN A 180 -1.61 2.11 -12.27
N LEU A 181 -2.22 3.19 -11.81
CA LEU A 181 -3.22 3.22 -10.75
C LEU A 181 -4.43 3.97 -11.30
N LYS A 182 -5.34 3.25 -11.96
CA LYS A 182 -6.52 3.86 -12.60
C LYS A 182 -7.72 3.78 -11.66
N GLN A 183 -8.46 4.88 -11.53
CA GLN A 183 -9.75 4.83 -10.86
C GLN A 183 -10.74 4.05 -11.74
N MET A 184 -11.43 3.09 -11.15
CA MET A 184 -12.50 2.34 -11.78
C MET A 184 -13.85 2.96 -11.39
N VAL A 185 -14.63 3.34 -12.40
CA VAL A 185 -16.02 3.76 -12.22
C VAL A 185 -16.90 2.51 -12.22
N HIS A 186 -17.93 2.49 -11.37
CA HIS A 186 -18.87 1.39 -11.32
C HIS A 186 -19.75 1.36 -12.59
N PRO A 187 -20.08 0.17 -13.15
CA PRO A 187 -19.84 -1.18 -12.64
C PRO A 187 -18.45 -1.75 -12.96
N HIS A 188 -17.90 -2.56 -12.05
CA HIS A 188 -16.63 -3.27 -12.26
C HIS A 188 -16.84 -4.58 -13.03
N THR A 189 -17.43 -4.52 -14.22
CA THR A 189 -17.66 -5.71 -15.06
C THR A 189 -16.33 -6.26 -15.61
N ALA A 190 -16.37 -7.49 -16.12
CA ALA A 190 -15.25 -8.09 -16.83
C ALA A 190 -14.76 -7.22 -18.00
N GLU A 191 -15.69 -6.66 -18.77
CA GLU A 191 -15.41 -5.75 -19.88
C GLU A 191 -14.70 -4.47 -19.43
N SER A 192 -15.19 -3.80 -18.37
CA SER A 192 -14.53 -2.61 -17.81
C SER A 192 -13.09 -2.90 -17.38
N ILE A 193 -12.84 -4.09 -16.83
CA ILE A 193 -11.49 -4.53 -16.44
C ILE A 193 -10.62 -4.72 -17.70
N SER A 194 -11.11 -5.47 -18.69
CA SER A 194 -10.39 -5.73 -19.94
C SER A 194 -10.01 -4.45 -20.67
N THR A 195 -10.93 -3.49 -20.76
CA THR A 195 -10.69 -2.19 -21.39
C THR A 195 -9.59 -1.42 -20.69
N LEU A 196 -9.65 -1.28 -19.35
CA LEU A 196 -8.62 -0.54 -18.61
C LEU A 196 -7.25 -1.21 -18.69
N VAL A 197 -7.21 -2.54 -18.71
CA VAL A 197 -5.98 -3.32 -18.90
C VAL A 197 -5.42 -3.09 -20.30
N ALA A 198 -6.24 -3.15 -21.35
CA ALA A 198 -5.82 -2.91 -22.73
C ALA A 198 -5.25 -1.49 -22.92
N GLU A 199 -5.97 -0.48 -22.43
CA GLU A 199 -5.49 0.91 -22.43
C GLU A 199 -4.16 1.05 -21.67
N SER A 200 -3.98 0.33 -20.56
CA SER A 200 -2.72 0.33 -19.81
C SER A 200 -1.58 -0.32 -20.60
N MET A 201 -1.83 -1.42 -21.31
CA MET A 201 -0.81 -2.04 -22.16
C MET A 201 -0.42 -1.11 -23.32
N GLU A 202 -1.40 -0.46 -23.94
CA GLU A 202 -1.18 0.52 -25.00
C GLU A 202 -0.39 1.74 -24.50
N GLU A 203 -0.80 2.34 -23.37
CA GLU A 203 -0.12 3.49 -22.76
C GLU A 203 1.36 3.23 -22.50
N TRP A 204 1.70 2.00 -22.11
CA TRP A 204 3.05 1.56 -21.80
C TRP A 204 3.79 0.94 -22.99
N GLY A 205 3.15 0.85 -24.16
CA GLY A 205 3.74 0.27 -25.37
C GLY A 205 4.14 -1.19 -25.19
N ILE A 206 3.33 -1.96 -24.44
CA ILE A 206 3.55 -3.39 -24.17
C ILE A 206 2.76 -4.21 -25.18
N PRO A 207 3.42 -4.87 -26.16
CA PRO A 207 2.74 -5.75 -27.09
C PRO A 207 2.21 -7.00 -26.38
N ARG A 208 1.06 -7.52 -26.82
CA ARG A 208 0.41 -8.68 -26.20
C ARG A 208 1.30 -9.92 -26.23
N GLU A 209 2.04 -10.14 -27.30
CA GLU A 209 2.96 -11.27 -27.50
C GLU A 209 4.19 -11.26 -26.57
N LYS A 210 4.47 -10.13 -25.91
CA LYS A 210 5.49 -10.06 -24.85
C LYS A 210 4.94 -10.50 -23.50
N VAL A 211 3.62 -10.47 -23.31
CA VAL A 211 2.98 -10.86 -22.06
C VAL A 211 3.03 -12.39 -21.95
N LEU A 212 3.82 -12.88 -21.01
CA LEU A 212 3.91 -14.31 -20.72
C LEU A 212 2.65 -14.80 -20.01
N THR A 213 2.21 -14.07 -18.99
CA THR A 213 0.98 -14.35 -18.25
C THR A 213 0.57 -13.12 -17.46
N THR A 214 -0.72 -13.00 -17.15
CA THR A 214 -1.27 -12.00 -16.23
C THR A 214 -1.68 -12.66 -14.93
N ILE A 215 -1.14 -12.19 -13.81
CA ILE A 215 -1.50 -12.66 -12.47
C ILE A 215 -2.62 -11.81 -11.90
N THR A 216 -3.75 -12.43 -11.54
CA THR A 216 -4.91 -11.76 -10.95
C THR A 216 -5.47 -12.52 -9.75
N ASP A 217 -6.28 -11.87 -8.92
CA ASP A 217 -7.07 -12.59 -7.92
C ASP A 217 -8.14 -13.50 -8.57
N ASN A 218 -8.86 -14.27 -7.75
CA ASN A 218 -9.92 -15.17 -8.23
C ASN A 218 -11.32 -14.53 -8.14
N GLY A 219 -11.41 -13.20 -8.11
CA GLY A 219 -12.69 -12.49 -8.18
C GLY A 219 -13.39 -12.78 -9.51
N SER A 220 -14.70 -13.02 -9.48
CA SER A 220 -15.45 -13.51 -10.65
C SER A 220 -15.26 -12.65 -11.90
N ASN A 221 -15.27 -11.31 -11.75
CA ASN A 221 -15.09 -10.40 -12.88
C ASN A 221 -13.62 -10.35 -13.37
N MET A 222 -12.65 -10.54 -12.46
CA MET A 222 -11.22 -10.66 -12.81
C MET A 222 -10.90 -11.95 -13.54
N VAL A 223 -11.67 -13.01 -13.30
CA VAL A 223 -11.55 -14.28 -14.02
C VAL A 223 -12.22 -14.15 -15.38
N ALA A 224 -13.46 -13.67 -15.41
CA ALA A 224 -14.24 -13.51 -16.63
C ALA A 224 -13.56 -12.59 -17.67
N SER A 225 -12.84 -11.54 -17.24
CA SER A 225 -12.14 -10.62 -18.16
C SER A 225 -11.07 -11.30 -19.04
N PHE A 226 -10.62 -12.50 -18.67
CA PHE A 226 -9.65 -13.28 -19.44
C PHE A 226 -10.29 -14.46 -20.20
N HIS A 227 -11.60 -14.70 -20.05
CA HIS A 227 -12.33 -15.73 -20.78
C HIS A 227 -13.11 -15.18 -21.97
N THR A 228 -13.47 -13.89 -21.99
CA THR A 228 -14.32 -13.24 -23.01
C THR A 228 -13.74 -13.25 -24.45
N HIS A 229 -12.52 -13.74 -24.66
CA HIS A 229 -11.88 -13.81 -25.98
C HIS A 229 -11.60 -15.24 -26.46
N ALA A 230 -11.94 -16.27 -25.68
CA ALA A 230 -11.67 -17.66 -26.06
C ALA A 230 -12.84 -18.32 -26.82
N GLU A 231 -14.05 -17.80 -26.72
CA GLU A 231 -15.27 -18.48 -27.21
C GLU A 231 -15.65 -18.16 -28.65
N VAL A 232 -14.91 -17.31 -29.37
CA VAL A 232 -15.15 -17.07 -30.82
C VAL A 232 -14.39 -18.07 -31.72
N ALA A 233 -13.52 -18.91 -31.15
CA ALA A 233 -12.60 -19.74 -31.91
C ALA A 233 -12.99 -21.23 -32.07
N THR A 234 -14.11 -21.70 -31.51
CA THR A 234 -14.45 -23.13 -31.59
C THR A 234 -15.94 -23.41 -31.66
N THR A 235 -16.59 -23.09 -32.79
CA THR A 235 -17.77 -23.84 -33.27
C THR A 235 -17.92 -23.65 -34.78
N SER A 236 -17.25 -24.49 -35.58
CA SER A 236 -17.69 -24.85 -36.92
C SER A 236 -17.88 -26.38 -36.96
N GLU A 237 -19.13 -26.76 -37.19
CA GLU A 237 -19.64 -27.97 -37.85
C GLU A 237 -19.32 -29.37 -37.26
N GLU A 238 -20.31 -30.02 -36.64
CA GLU A 238 -21.16 -31.04 -37.29
C GLU A 238 -22.30 -31.53 -36.36
N ASP A 239 -23.43 -31.86 -37.00
CA ASP A 239 -24.77 -32.19 -36.52
C ASP A 239 -24.94 -33.35 -35.50
N SER A 240 -25.90 -33.22 -34.57
CA SER A 240 -27.15 -34.02 -34.57
C SER A 240 -28.07 -33.73 -33.36
N GLU A 241 -29.36 -33.83 -33.64
CA GLU A 241 -30.55 -33.25 -32.99
C GLU A 241 -30.94 -33.83 -31.62
N ALA A 242 -31.56 -33.00 -30.76
CA ALA A 242 -32.97 -33.15 -30.31
C ALA A 242 -33.33 -32.22 -29.11
N GLU A 243 -34.22 -31.25 -29.39
CA GLU A 243 -35.36 -30.70 -28.60
C GLU A 243 -35.14 -30.20 -27.14
N HIS A 244 -35.72 -29.10 -26.63
CA HIS A 244 -36.92 -28.33 -26.97
C HIS A 244 -36.97 -27.01 -26.13
N ASP A 245 -37.60 -25.95 -26.67
CA ASP A 245 -38.31 -24.80 -26.02
C ASP A 245 -37.53 -23.69 -25.28
N ASP A 246 -37.77 -22.37 -25.43
CA ASP A 246 -38.84 -21.60 -26.09
C ASP A 246 -38.43 -20.10 -26.30
N ALA A 247 -39.02 -19.47 -27.32
CA ALA A 247 -39.30 -18.03 -27.56
C ALA A 247 -38.21 -16.94 -27.34
N SER A 248 -37.56 -16.43 -28.39
CA SER A 248 -37.93 -15.28 -29.26
C SER A 248 -37.53 -13.89 -28.74
N ASP A 249 -36.51 -13.28 -29.35
CA ASP A 249 -36.66 -11.94 -29.93
C ASP A 249 -35.59 -11.67 -30.99
N ASP A 250 -36.07 -11.09 -32.09
CA ASP A 250 -35.48 -10.90 -33.40
C ASP A 250 -34.63 -9.62 -33.46
N TYR A 251 -33.39 -9.71 -33.96
CA TYR A 251 -32.67 -8.59 -34.59
C TYR A 251 -31.66 -9.14 -35.59
N GLU A 252 -32.04 -9.13 -36.88
CA GLU A 252 -31.14 -9.34 -38.02
C GLU A 252 -29.96 -8.36 -37.98
N HIS A 253 -28.72 -8.87 -38.00
CA HIS A 253 -27.54 -8.07 -38.34
C HIS A 253 -27.08 -8.43 -39.76
N GLN A 254 -27.19 -7.43 -40.63
CA GLN A 254 -26.58 -7.38 -41.96
C GLN A 254 -25.09 -7.72 -41.93
N GLU A 255 -24.70 -8.57 -42.87
CA GLU A 255 -23.33 -8.91 -43.23
C GLU A 255 -22.47 -7.64 -43.41
N GLY A 256 -21.44 -7.53 -42.60
CA GLY A 256 -20.28 -6.70 -42.86
C GLY A 256 -19.05 -7.60 -42.86
N GLU A 257 -18.54 -7.90 -44.05
CA GLU A 257 -17.19 -8.43 -44.25
C GLU A 257 -16.19 -7.50 -43.55
N ASP A 258 -15.53 -7.97 -42.48
CA ASP A 258 -14.22 -7.44 -42.09
C ASP A 258 -13.36 -8.60 -41.58
N ASP A 259 -12.48 -9.08 -42.46
CA ASP A 259 -11.40 -10.01 -42.18
C ASP A 259 -10.46 -9.46 -41.10
N ARG A 260 -10.56 -9.88 -39.81
CA ARG A 260 -9.57 -9.43 -38.81
C ARG A 260 -9.34 -10.28 -37.54
N TYR A 261 -8.40 -11.22 -37.68
CA TYR A 261 -7.41 -11.76 -36.72
C TYR A 261 -7.87 -12.68 -35.56
N ASP A 262 -7.43 -13.93 -35.67
CA ASP A 262 -7.14 -14.88 -34.60
C ASP A 262 -6.08 -14.30 -33.63
N TYR A 263 -6.55 -13.79 -32.49
CA TYR A 263 -5.77 -13.20 -31.39
C TYR A 263 -5.66 -14.22 -30.25
N GLY A 264 -4.50 -14.87 -30.10
CA GLY A 264 -4.24 -15.75 -28.95
C GLY A 264 -4.50 -15.07 -27.60
N ALA A 265 -5.36 -15.66 -26.78
CA ALA A 265 -5.77 -15.13 -25.49
C ALA A 265 -4.58 -15.05 -24.50
N ILE A 266 -4.42 -13.90 -23.82
CA ILE A 266 -3.39 -13.73 -22.77
C ILE A 266 -3.67 -14.74 -21.65
N GLU A 267 -2.69 -15.58 -21.33
CA GLU A 267 -2.83 -16.60 -20.28
C GLU A 267 -2.97 -15.94 -18.89
N ARG A 268 -4.01 -16.32 -18.15
CA ARG A 268 -4.24 -15.89 -16.77
C ARG A 268 -3.69 -16.89 -15.76
N THR A 269 -2.87 -16.41 -14.82
CA THR A 269 -2.44 -17.19 -13.65
C THR A 269 -3.15 -16.70 -12.38
N PRO A 270 -3.75 -17.59 -11.56
CA PRO A 270 -4.35 -17.18 -10.30
C PRO A 270 -3.30 -16.74 -9.28
N CYS A 271 -3.61 -15.69 -8.52
CA CYS A 271 -2.76 -15.21 -7.43
C CYS A 271 -2.66 -16.27 -6.33
N VAL A 272 -1.44 -16.74 -6.07
CA VAL A 272 -1.17 -17.75 -5.03
C VAL A 272 -1.63 -17.27 -3.67
N VAL A 273 -1.40 -16.01 -3.32
CA VAL A 273 -1.76 -15.46 -2.01
C VAL A 273 -3.28 -15.42 -1.83
N HIS A 274 -4.00 -14.98 -2.86
CA HIS A 274 -5.46 -14.98 -2.83
C HIS A 274 -6.00 -16.42 -2.75
N THR A 275 -5.42 -17.36 -3.49
CA THR A 275 -5.81 -18.78 -3.46
C THR A 275 -5.62 -19.38 -2.07
N VAL A 276 -4.49 -19.11 -1.41
CA VAL A 276 -4.26 -19.54 -0.01
C VAL A 276 -5.28 -18.88 0.93
N GLN A 277 -5.61 -17.60 0.71
CA GLN A 277 -6.63 -16.92 1.50
C GLN A 277 -8.02 -17.53 1.33
N LEU A 278 -8.38 -18.00 0.12
CA LEU A 278 -9.63 -18.73 -0.10
C LEU A 278 -9.66 -20.05 0.68
N VAL A 279 -8.56 -20.80 0.72
CA VAL A 279 -8.45 -22.02 1.54
C VAL A 279 -8.64 -21.69 3.02
N VAL A 280 -8.00 -20.61 3.52
CA VAL A 280 -8.22 -20.15 4.90
C VAL A 280 -9.69 -19.82 5.16
N ASN A 281 -10.35 -19.13 4.22
CA ASN A 281 -11.77 -18.78 4.35
C ASN A 281 -12.67 -20.03 4.35
N MET A 282 -12.36 -21.06 3.57
CA MET A 282 -13.07 -22.35 3.60
C MET A 282 -12.95 -23.00 4.97
N VAL A 283 -11.74 -23.09 5.52
CA VAL A 283 -11.51 -23.67 6.86
C VAL A 283 -12.25 -22.87 7.95
N GLN A 284 -12.32 -21.55 7.84
CA GLN A 284 -13.06 -20.72 8.79
C GLN A 284 -14.58 -20.94 8.75
N LYS A 285 -15.12 -21.46 7.64
CA LYS A 285 -16.56 -21.76 7.51
C LYS A 285 -16.96 -23.09 8.16
N GLU A 286 -16.00 -23.98 8.45
CA GLU A 286 -16.25 -25.24 9.15
C GLU A 286 -16.96 -25.02 10.48
N SER A 287 -18.07 -25.73 10.72
CA SER A 287 -19.00 -25.47 11.83
C SER A 287 -18.31 -25.36 13.21
N PRO A 288 -17.41 -26.28 13.62
CA PRO A 288 -16.73 -26.16 14.92
C PRO A 288 -15.81 -24.92 15.02
N ILE A 289 -15.18 -24.55 13.91
CA ILE A 289 -14.24 -23.42 13.84
C ILE A 289 -15.02 -22.11 13.83
N ARG A 290 -16.03 -22.01 12.97
CA ARG A 290 -16.92 -20.86 12.86
C ARG A 290 -17.52 -20.49 14.21
N ARG A 291 -18.09 -21.47 14.94
CA ARG A 291 -18.68 -21.25 16.27
C ARG A 291 -17.66 -20.69 17.27
N LEU A 292 -16.43 -21.23 17.27
CA LEU A 292 -15.37 -20.71 18.14
C LEU A 292 -14.96 -19.29 17.76
N LEU A 293 -14.81 -18.99 16.47
CA LEU A 293 -14.48 -17.65 15.99
C LEU A 293 -15.57 -16.62 16.34
N GLU A 294 -16.84 -17.00 16.20
CA GLU A 294 -17.97 -16.14 16.60
C GLU A 294 -17.94 -15.81 18.10
N LYS A 295 -17.64 -16.78 18.96
CA LYS A 295 -17.46 -16.54 20.41
C LYS A 295 -16.31 -15.59 20.69
N VAL A 296 -15.14 -15.82 20.09
CA VAL A 296 -13.96 -14.95 20.28
C VAL A 296 -14.25 -13.53 19.79
N ARG A 297 -14.88 -13.38 18.61
CA ARG A 297 -15.30 -12.07 18.08
C ARG A 297 -16.28 -11.38 19.02
N HIS A 298 -17.25 -12.12 19.57
CA HIS A 298 -18.21 -11.57 20.53
C HIS A 298 -17.51 -11.04 21.79
N LEU A 299 -16.62 -11.84 22.38
CA LEU A 299 -15.84 -11.45 23.56
C LEU A 299 -14.98 -10.22 23.29
N VAL A 300 -14.22 -10.22 22.19
CA VAL A 300 -13.38 -9.08 21.79
C VAL A 300 -14.22 -7.83 21.58
N ASN A 301 -15.38 -7.94 20.94
CA ASN A 301 -16.28 -6.81 20.74
C ASN A 301 -16.87 -6.29 22.06
N LYS A 302 -17.21 -7.16 23.03
CA LYS A 302 -17.66 -6.75 24.37
C LYS A 302 -16.58 -5.93 25.08
N PHE A 303 -15.34 -6.43 25.12
CA PHE A 303 -14.22 -5.71 25.72
C PHE A 303 -14.01 -4.35 25.05
N ARG A 304 -13.95 -4.30 23.70
CA ARG A 304 -13.70 -3.06 22.96
C ARG A 304 -14.83 -2.04 23.04
N LYS A 305 -16.05 -2.44 23.41
CA LYS A 305 -17.18 -1.54 23.66
C LYS A 305 -17.24 -1.03 25.11
N SER A 306 -16.50 -1.66 26.03
CA SER A 306 -16.47 -1.26 27.44
C SER A 306 -15.14 -0.57 27.76
N SER A 307 -15.21 0.73 28.04
CA SER A 307 -14.06 1.50 28.54
C SER A 307 -13.50 0.87 29.82
N VAL A 308 -14.39 0.51 30.77
CA VAL A 308 -14.03 -0.12 32.04
C VAL A 308 -13.28 -1.45 31.85
N ALA A 309 -13.79 -2.36 31.02
CA ALA A 309 -13.13 -3.64 30.79
C ALA A 309 -11.79 -3.48 30.06
N THR A 310 -11.72 -2.54 29.10
CA THR A 310 -10.48 -2.23 28.38
C THR A 310 -9.43 -1.65 29.32
N GLU A 311 -9.81 -0.74 30.21
CA GLU A 311 -8.91 -0.14 31.21
C GLU A 311 -8.40 -1.17 32.21
N ARG A 312 -9.28 -2.03 32.75
CA ARG A 312 -8.88 -3.13 33.65
C ARG A 312 -7.90 -4.10 32.98
N LEU A 313 -8.08 -4.39 31.69
CA LEU A 313 -7.15 -5.21 30.93
C LEU A 313 -5.80 -4.51 30.75
N LEU A 314 -5.81 -3.22 30.40
CA LEU A 314 -4.61 -2.39 30.29
C LEU A 314 -3.83 -2.33 31.59
N GLN A 315 -4.50 -2.23 32.74
CA GLN A 315 -3.84 -2.23 34.05
C GLN A 315 -3.12 -3.57 34.35
N LYS A 316 -3.62 -4.69 33.83
CA LYS A 316 -3.02 -6.02 34.06
C LYS A 316 -1.89 -6.36 33.10
N CYS A 317 -1.99 -5.97 31.83
CA CYS A 317 -1.02 -6.40 30.81
C CYS A 317 -0.56 -5.32 29.84
N ALA A 318 -1.00 -4.08 29.98
CA ALA A 318 -0.69 -2.94 29.09
C ALA A 318 -1.04 -3.18 27.60
N LEU A 319 -1.90 -4.17 27.31
CA LEU A 319 -2.32 -4.53 25.96
C LEU A 319 -3.83 -4.39 25.79
N VAL A 320 -4.25 -4.01 24.58
CA VAL A 320 -5.66 -4.02 24.15
C VAL A 320 -5.94 -5.20 23.25
N LEU A 321 -7.19 -5.67 23.22
CA LEU A 321 -7.60 -6.72 22.27
C LEU A 321 -7.66 -6.18 20.84
N VAL A 322 -7.28 -7.03 19.88
CA VAL A 322 -7.31 -6.72 18.44
C VAL A 322 -8.64 -7.18 17.85
N LYS A 323 -9.32 -6.29 17.14
CA LYS A 323 -10.59 -6.61 16.47
C LYS A 323 -10.33 -7.35 15.15
N ASP A 324 -11.12 -8.37 14.86
CA ASP A 324 -11.15 -8.99 13.54
C ASP A 324 -11.82 -8.07 12.50
N CYS A 325 -11.25 -8.00 11.30
CA CYS A 325 -11.72 -7.22 10.16
C CYS A 325 -11.74 -8.15 8.94
N PRO A 326 -12.90 -8.72 8.56
CA PRO A 326 -12.97 -9.75 7.52
C PRO A 326 -12.37 -9.36 6.17
N THR A 327 -12.32 -8.06 5.85
CA THR A 327 -11.75 -7.51 4.61
C THR A 327 -10.24 -7.26 4.68
N ARG A 328 -9.60 -7.40 5.86
CA ARG A 328 -8.16 -7.26 6.04
C ARG A 328 -7.57 -8.63 6.34
N TRP A 329 -6.69 -9.14 5.47
CA TRP A 329 -6.11 -10.46 5.71
C TRP A 329 -5.34 -10.48 7.02
N SER A 330 -5.18 -11.68 7.60
CA SER A 330 -4.53 -11.91 8.90
C SER A 330 -5.19 -11.27 10.14
N SER A 331 -6.25 -10.47 10.02
CA SER A 331 -6.91 -9.86 11.19
C SER A 331 -7.46 -10.89 12.17
N CYS A 332 -8.04 -11.97 11.65
CA CYS A 332 -8.56 -13.07 12.46
C CYS A 332 -7.42 -13.74 13.22
N PHE A 333 -6.27 -13.92 12.57
CA PHE A 333 -5.07 -14.46 13.21
C PHE A 333 -4.55 -13.52 14.31
N ALA A 334 -4.48 -12.21 14.04
CA ALA A 334 -4.02 -11.22 15.01
C ALA A 334 -4.94 -11.15 16.23
N MET A 335 -6.26 -11.24 16.03
CA MET A 335 -7.25 -11.34 17.10
C MET A 335 -6.98 -12.58 17.98
N ILE A 336 -6.90 -13.77 17.38
CA ILE A 336 -6.67 -15.02 18.12
C ILE A 336 -5.33 -14.98 18.87
N SER A 337 -4.26 -14.53 18.20
CA SER A 337 -2.93 -14.45 18.80
C SER A 337 -2.91 -13.52 20.01
N ARG A 338 -3.55 -12.34 19.91
CA ARG A 338 -3.68 -11.43 21.05
C ARG A 338 -4.50 -12.05 22.18
N CYS A 339 -5.63 -12.70 21.88
CA CYS A 339 -6.43 -13.38 22.89
C CYS A 339 -5.66 -14.49 23.61
N LEU A 340 -4.81 -15.23 22.90
CA LEU A 340 -3.95 -16.26 23.50
C LEU A 340 -2.83 -15.67 24.35
N GLU A 341 -2.21 -14.57 23.90
CA GLU A 341 -1.18 -13.82 24.63
C GLU A 341 -1.69 -13.30 25.97
N VAL A 342 -2.90 -12.74 26.01
CA VAL A 342 -3.48 -12.17 27.23
C VAL A 342 -4.50 -13.08 27.92
N LYS A 343 -4.52 -14.39 27.61
CA LYS A 343 -5.62 -15.30 28.00
C LYS A 343 -5.94 -15.27 29.49
N GLU A 344 -4.93 -15.25 30.36
CA GLU A 344 -5.10 -15.33 31.81
C GLU A 344 -5.71 -14.03 32.35
N HIS A 345 -5.18 -12.89 31.89
CA HIS A 345 -5.71 -11.57 32.25
C HIS A 345 -7.11 -11.35 31.66
N LEU A 346 -7.36 -11.82 30.45
CA LEU A 346 -8.65 -11.74 29.77
C LEU A 346 -9.73 -12.48 30.55
N THR A 347 -9.45 -13.72 30.97
CA THR A 347 -10.37 -14.52 31.79
C THR A 347 -10.62 -13.86 33.14
N ALA A 348 -9.58 -13.41 33.85
CA ALA A 348 -9.73 -12.75 35.14
C ALA A 348 -10.57 -11.46 35.07
N VAL A 349 -10.40 -10.65 34.01
CA VAL A 349 -11.22 -9.44 33.82
C VAL A 349 -12.66 -9.82 33.47
N ALA A 350 -12.88 -10.79 32.59
CA ALA A 350 -14.22 -11.26 32.23
C ALA A 350 -15.00 -11.76 33.46
N GLU A 351 -14.35 -12.56 34.32
CA GLU A 351 -14.92 -13.04 35.59
C GLU A 351 -15.27 -11.88 36.53
N SER A 352 -14.37 -10.89 36.69
CA SER A 352 -14.63 -9.71 37.52
C SER A 352 -15.79 -8.83 37.03
N MET A 353 -16.18 -9.00 35.76
CA MET A 353 -17.29 -8.29 35.12
C MET A 353 -18.57 -9.14 35.06
N GLY A 354 -18.54 -10.38 35.57
CA GLY A 354 -19.66 -11.33 35.47
C GLY A 354 -19.96 -11.75 34.03
N TRP A 355 -18.95 -11.78 33.15
CA TRP A 355 -19.10 -12.17 31.75
C TRP A 355 -18.67 -13.61 31.53
N ASP A 356 -19.42 -14.32 30.68
CA ASP A 356 -18.98 -15.61 30.17
C ASP A 356 -17.64 -15.47 29.45
N SER A 357 -16.64 -16.16 29.98
CA SER A 357 -15.29 -16.24 29.40
C SER A 357 -15.15 -17.46 28.49
N LEU A 358 -13.98 -17.61 27.87
CA LEU A 358 -13.68 -18.80 27.08
C LEU A 358 -13.56 -20.01 27.99
N GLN A 359 -14.20 -21.13 27.62
CA GLN A 359 -14.09 -22.36 28.39
C GLN A 359 -12.66 -22.89 28.42
N PRO A 360 -12.23 -23.64 29.44
CA PRO A 360 -10.85 -24.14 29.54
C PRO A 360 -10.35 -24.94 28.32
N SER A 361 -11.26 -25.61 27.60
CA SER A 361 -10.93 -26.35 26.37
C SER A 361 -10.77 -25.45 25.12
N GLU A 362 -11.28 -24.23 25.14
CA GLU A 362 -11.31 -23.32 24.00
C GLU A 362 -9.95 -22.67 23.72
N PRO A 363 -9.14 -22.22 24.70
CA PRO A 363 -7.75 -21.83 24.48
C PRO A 363 -6.91 -22.92 23.81
N THR A 364 -7.09 -24.17 24.21
CA THR A 364 -6.38 -25.31 23.57
C THR A 364 -6.85 -25.53 22.13
N LYS A 365 -8.16 -25.41 21.85
CA LYS A 365 -8.71 -25.45 20.48
C LYS A 365 -8.20 -24.27 19.63
N MET A 366 -8.13 -23.07 20.20
CA MET A 366 -7.55 -21.89 19.54
C MET A 366 -6.07 -22.08 19.26
N GLN A 367 -5.30 -22.65 20.18
CA GLN A 367 -3.88 -22.98 19.98
C GLN A 367 -3.70 -24.05 18.89
N LEU A 368 -4.55 -25.07 18.84
CA LEU A 368 -4.52 -26.08 17.77
C LEU A 368 -4.86 -25.46 16.40
N LEU A 369 -5.83 -24.54 16.34
CA LEU A 369 -6.10 -23.76 15.13
C LEU A 369 -4.92 -22.87 14.73
N TRP A 370 -4.27 -22.25 15.72
CA TRP A 370 -3.10 -21.38 15.58
C TRP A 370 -1.87 -22.14 15.05
N LEU A 371 -1.55 -23.31 15.63
CA LEU A 371 -0.41 -24.16 15.27
C LEU A 371 -0.61 -24.93 13.97
N LYS A 372 -1.79 -25.53 13.74
CA LYS A 372 -1.97 -26.51 12.66
C LYS A 372 -2.50 -25.92 11.35
N ARG A 373 -3.18 -24.76 11.36
CA ARG A 373 -4.04 -24.37 10.22
C ARG A 373 -4.07 -22.90 9.83
N CYS A 374 -3.75 -21.98 10.75
CA CYS A 374 -3.81 -20.54 10.49
C CYS A 374 -2.45 -19.82 10.61
N CYS A 375 -1.34 -20.56 10.71
CA CYS A 375 -0.04 -19.97 10.99
C CYS A 375 0.40 -19.02 9.85
N PRO A 376 0.57 -17.70 10.10
CA PRO A 376 1.21 -16.79 9.17
C PRO A 376 2.70 -17.05 9.11
N ALA A 377 3.28 -17.95 9.91
CA ALA A 377 4.58 -18.50 9.58
C ALA A 377 4.50 -19.42 8.37
N TRP A 378 3.36 -20.05 8.03
CA TRP A 378 3.20 -20.77 6.76
C TRP A 378 2.88 -19.84 5.61
N ILE A 379 1.98 -18.85 5.77
CA ILE A 379 1.73 -17.86 4.71
C ILE A 379 2.96 -16.96 4.54
N GLY A 380 3.57 -16.53 5.63
CA GLY A 380 4.77 -15.70 5.66
C GLY A 380 6.05 -16.46 5.34
N ALA A 381 6.18 -17.76 5.66
CA ALA A 381 7.26 -18.59 5.10
C ALA A 381 6.95 -19.03 3.68
N LEU A 382 5.71 -19.20 3.23
CA LEU A 382 5.41 -19.45 1.82
C LEU A 382 5.65 -18.19 1.01
N VAL A 383 5.24 -17.02 1.48
CA VAL A 383 5.59 -15.71 0.90
C VAL A 383 7.11 -15.50 0.98
N CYS A 384 7.77 -15.74 2.11
CA CYS A 384 9.23 -15.64 2.22
C CYS A 384 9.96 -16.65 1.33
N PHE A 385 9.51 -17.91 1.25
CA PHE A 385 10.11 -19.00 0.48
C PHE A 385 9.87 -18.81 -1.01
N LEU A 386 8.68 -18.35 -1.41
CA LEU A 386 8.42 -17.89 -2.78
C LEU A 386 9.25 -16.64 -3.11
N THR A 387 9.52 -15.74 -2.15
CA THR A 387 10.43 -14.60 -2.36
C THR A 387 11.93 -14.95 -2.27
N GLN A 388 12.32 -16.07 -1.65
CA GLN A 388 13.74 -16.46 -1.42
C GLN A 388 14.23 -17.54 -2.39
N ARG A 389 13.36 -18.43 -2.89
CA ARG A 389 13.76 -19.57 -3.76
C ARG A 389 13.58 -19.33 -5.25
N LEU A 390 12.74 -18.36 -5.64
CA LEU A 390 12.58 -17.91 -7.02
C LEU A 390 13.35 -16.59 -7.21
N LYS A 391 14.64 -16.70 -7.55
CA LYS A 391 15.53 -15.55 -7.88
C LYS A 391 15.05 -14.73 -9.10
N THR A 392 13.88 -15.03 -9.66
CA THR A 392 13.33 -14.47 -10.91
C THR A 392 11.98 -13.78 -10.74
N SER A 393 11.31 -13.89 -9.58
CA SER A 393 9.93 -13.38 -9.35
C SER A 393 9.87 -12.37 -8.20
N HIS A 394 10.88 -11.50 -8.12
CA HIS A 394 11.36 -10.91 -6.87
C HIS A 394 10.58 -9.70 -6.32
N HIS A 395 9.37 -9.41 -6.79
CA HIS A 395 8.61 -8.22 -6.32
C HIS A 395 7.09 -8.37 -6.28
N PHE A 396 6.50 -9.33 -7.00
CA PHE A 396 5.05 -9.50 -7.05
C PHE A 396 4.43 -9.74 -5.66
N LEU A 397 5.15 -10.46 -4.80
CA LEU A 397 4.68 -10.83 -3.46
C LEU A 397 4.97 -9.79 -2.37
N GLN A 398 6.01 -8.95 -2.55
CA GLN A 398 6.43 -8.01 -1.51
C GLN A 398 5.48 -6.81 -1.39
N GLN A 399 4.95 -6.29 -2.49
CA GLN A 399 4.01 -5.17 -2.45
C GLN A 399 2.60 -5.58 -1.99
N HIS A 400 2.10 -6.76 -2.42
CA HIS A 400 0.85 -7.29 -1.87
C HIS A 400 0.95 -7.58 -0.36
N ALA A 401 2.08 -8.14 0.12
CA ALA A 401 2.25 -8.40 1.56
C ALA A 401 2.36 -7.12 2.40
N LEU A 402 2.98 -6.06 1.88
CA LEU A 402 3.14 -4.78 2.59
C LEU A 402 1.83 -3.98 2.67
N TRP A 403 0.96 -4.06 1.67
CA TRP A 403 -0.36 -3.39 1.70
C TRP A 403 -1.39 -4.12 2.56
N THR A 404 -1.20 -5.42 2.80
CA THR A 404 -2.13 -6.20 3.63
C THR A 404 -1.82 -6.15 5.13
N LEU A 405 -0.61 -5.67 5.50
CA LEU A 405 -0.15 -5.59 6.90
C LEU A 405 -0.29 -4.20 7.54
N VAL A 406 -0.78 -3.18 6.81
CA VAL A 406 -1.12 -1.85 7.37
C VAL A 406 -2.58 -1.76 7.70
#